data_AF-A0A0L7LEE8-F1
#
_entry.id   AF-A0A0L7LEE8-F1
#
_cell.length_a   1.000
_cell.length_b   1.000
_cell.length_c   1.000
_cell.angle_alpha   90.00
_cell.angle_beta   90.00
_cell.angle_gamma   90.00
#
_symmetry.space_group_name_H-M   'P 1'
#
loop_
_entity.id
_entity.type
_entity.pdbx_description
1 polymer ?
#
loop_
_entity_poly.entity_id
_entity_poly.type
_entity_poly.pdbx_seq_one_letter_code
_entity_poly.pdbx_strand_id
1 'polypeptide(L)'
;MEIEILSTSGFKPLGKIQVTENSTIKNVKDKIHQNLKQSLYPDRQAIKSEAKGKALKDEITLSSLNIVNGGTLYVNDLGPQISWKSVFLTEYAGPVFVYLWVYQRPWILYGEQSSAPGNVATVAAICWSVHYIKRILETLFIHRFSHGTMPLRNLFKNCSYYWLFTLYVAYHINHPLYTAPCSLCFYVGLGGFILCELGNLSIHILLKNLRPAGTKVRRVPLPDGNPFSQLYNLMAVWALAKHRNYVKEFPDYPRGRKSILPYVL
;
A
#
# COMPACT_ATOMS: atom_id res chain seq x y z
N MET A 1 -5.61 9.03 37.47
CA MET A 1 -5.94 7.59 37.57
C MET A 1 -4.68 6.79 37.25
N GLU A 2 -4.42 5.78 38.06
CA GLU A 2 -3.36 4.80 37.87
C GLU A 2 -3.89 3.65 37.02
N ILE A 3 -3.14 3.24 36.01
CA ILE A 3 -3.47 2.09 35.14
C ILE A 3 -2.30 1.13 35.14
N GLU A 4 -2.60 -0.15 35.30
CA GLU A 4 -1.61 -1.22 35.18
C GLU A 4 -1.47 -1.67 33.72
N ILE A 5 -0.22 -1.79 33.26
CA ILE A 5 0.12 -2.22 31.91
C ILE A 5 0.70 -3.63 31.96
N LEU A 6 0.01 -4.57 31.30
CA LEU A 6 0.44 -5.96 31.18
C LEU A 6 0.87 -6.29 29.76
N SER A 7 1.82 -7.21 29.61
CA SER A 7 2.21 -7.79 28.33
C SER A 7 1.16 -8.80 27.89
N THR A 8 0.71 -8.71 26.64
CA THR A 8 -0.11 -9.79 26.04
C THR A 8 0.64 -11.12 25.95
N SER A 9 1.98 -11.08 25.85
CA SER A 9 2.83 -12.26 25.88
C SER A 9 3.14 -12.62 27.33
N GLY A 10 2.49 -13.68 27.82
CA GLY A 10 2.73 -14.25 29.15
C GLY A 10 2.20 -13.44 30.33
N PHE A 11 1.32 -12.45 30.09
CA PHE A 11 0.65 -11.65 31.13
C PHE A 11 1.60 -10.96 32.12
N LYS A 12 2.88 -10.77 31.74
CA LYS A 12 3.89 -10.17 32.60
C LYS A 12 3.59 -8.67 32.82
N PRO A 13 3.61 -8.16 34.05
CA PRO A 13 3.44 -6.73 34.31
C PRO A 13 4.64 -5.95 33.77
N LEU A 14 4.37 -4.88 33.00
CA LEU A 14 5.39 -3.90 32.60
C LEU A 14 5.51 -2.77 33.63
N GLY A 15 4.44 -2.49 34.38
CA GLY A 15 4.40 -1.45 35.40
C GLY A 15 3.11 -0.65 35.33
N LYS A 16 3.07 0.45 36.08
CA LYS A 16 1.90 1.32 36.20
C LYS A 16 2.16 2.70 35.63
N ILE A 17 1.14 3.31 35.04
CA ILE A 17 1.21 4.68 34.52
C ILE A 17 0.12 5.55 35.15
N GLN A 18 0.45 6.83 35.34
CA GLN A 18 -0.53 7.84 35.78
C GLN A 18 -1.09 8.57 34.56
N VAL A 19 -2.41 8.53 34.38
CA VAL A 19 -3.15 9.17 33.27
C VAL A 19 -4.40 9.89 33.78
N THR A 20 -5.06 10.66 32.92
CA THR A 20 -6.37 11.27 33.18
C THR A 20 -7.46 10.49 32.44
N GLU A 21 -8.71 10.59 32.87
CA GLU A 21 -9.84 9.86 32.24
C GLU A 21 -10.06 10.23 30.77
N ASN A 22 -9.74 11.47 30.40
CA ASN A 22 -9.79 11.96 29.03
C ASN A 22 -8.51 11.70 28.22
N SER A 23 -7.51 11.01 28.81
CA SER A 23 -6.32 10.60 28.06
C SER A 23 -6.72 9.64 26.95
N THR A 24 -6.12 9.83 25.78
CA THR A 24 -6.33 8.96 24.62
C THR A 24 -5.41 7.74 24.68
N ILE A 25 -5.71 6.70 23.89
CA ILE A 25 -4.80 5.55 23.72
C ILE A 25 -3.44 6.01 23.19
N LYS A 26 -3.37 7.06 22.37
CA LYS A 26 -2.10 7.67 21.96
C LYS A 26 -1.28 8.14 23.18
N ASN A 27 -1.90 8.85 24.12
CA ASN A 27 -1.21 9.33 25.32
C ASN A 27 -0.75 8.17 26.22
N VAL A 28 -1.52 7.08 26.27
CA VAL A 28 -1.10 5.85 26.97
C VAL A 28 0.16 5.28 26.34
N LYS A 29 0.22 5.16 25.01
CA LYS A 29 1.41 4.68 24.30
C LYS A 29 2.63 5.56 24.57
N ASP A 30 2.46 6.88 24.51
CA ASP A 30 3.53 7.85 24.79
C ASP A 30 4.07 7.69 26.21
N LYS A 31 3.20 7.49 27.21
CA LYS A 31 3.60 7.27 28.61
C LYS A 31 4.27 5.92 28.84
N ILE A 32 3.83 4.85 28.17
CA ILE A 32 4.52 3.56 28.22
C ILE A 32 5.95 3.69 27.70
N HIS A 33 6.12 4.40 26.58
CA HIS A 33 7.43 4.65 25.99
C HIS A 33 8.34 5.43 26.96
N GLN A 34 7.84 6.54 27.52
CA GLN A 34 8.62 7.44 28.37
C GLN A 34 8.93 6.85 29.76
N ASN A 35 7.98 6.16 30.39
CA ASN A 35 8.07 5.85 31.82
C ASN A 35 8.32 4.38 32.12
N LEU A 36 7.95 3.46 31.21
CA LEU A 36 8.07 2.02 31.47
C LEU A 36 9.15 1.36 30.62
N LYS A 37 9.15 1.60 29.30
CA LYS A 37 10.07 0.93 28.38
C LYS A 37 10.36 1.75 27.13
N GLN A 38 11.52 2.40 27.11
CA GLN A 38 11.99 3.23 25.99
C GLN A 38 12.03 2.50 24.64
N SER A 39 12.25 1.18 24.61
CA SER A 39 12.26 0.41 23.35
C SER A 39 10.88 0.20 22.73
N LEU A 40 9.78 0.44 23.46
CA LEU A 40 8.41 0.39 22.99
C LEU A 40 7.95 1.79 22.56
N TYR A 41 8.45 2.30 21.45
CA TYR A 41 7.92 3.56 20.88
C TYR A 41 6.47 3.38 20.38
N PRO A 42 5.67 4.45 20.25
CA PRO A 42 4.21 4.34 20.08
C PRO A 42 3.73 3.45 18.93
N ASP A 43 4.40 3.51 17.76
CA ASP A 43 4.01 2.70 16.60
C ASP A 43 4.26 1.19 16.79
N ARG A 44 5.21 0.81 17.65
CA ARG A 44 5.51 -0.58 18.00
C ARG A 44 4.48 -1.18 18.95
N GLN A 45 3.62 -0.36 19.54
CA GLN A 45 2.64 -0.76 20.54
C GLN A 45 1.25 -0.98 19.93
N ALA A 46 0.65 -2.15 20.18
CA ALA A 46 -0.78 -2.38 20.03
C ALA A 46 -1.43 -2.53 21.41
N ILE A 47 -2.19 -1.51 21.83
CA ILE A 47 -2.90 -1.50 23.11
C ILE A 47 -4.26 -2.19 22.96
N LYS A 48 -4.64 -2.99 23.95
CA LYS A 48 -5.89 -3.75 24.00
C LYS A 48 -6.51 -3.64 25.39
N SER A 49 -7.84 -3.65 25.46
CA SER A 49 -8.59 -3.77 26.71
C SER A 49 -8.50 -5.17 27.31
N GLU A 50 -8.43 -6.19 26.45
CA GLU A 50 -8.33 -7.60 26.82
C GLU A 50 -7.12 -8.24 26.13
N ALA A 51 -6.48 -9.22 26.76
CA ALA A 51 -5.27 -9.84 26.21
C ALA A 51 -5.46 -10.44 24.79
N LYS A 52 -6.62 -11.07 24.56
CA LYS A 52 -7.02 -11.64 23.26
C LYS A 52 -7.90 -10.70 22.43
N GLY A 53 -8.14 -9.48 22.90
CA GLY A 53 -8.96 -8.48 22.23
C GLY A 53 -8.32 -7.89 20.97
N LYS A 54 -9.10 -7.04 20.29
CA LYS A 54 -8.63 -6.23 19.16
C LYS A 54 -7.82 -5.04 19.66
N ALA A 55 -6.87 -4.58 18.83
CA ALA A 55 -6.14 -3.36 19.12
C ALA A 55 -7.07 -2.15 19.09
N LEU A 56 -6.92 -1.29 20.09
CA LEU A 56 -7.67 -0.05 20.24
C LEU A 56 -7.11 1.02 19.29
N LYS A 57 -8.00 1.91 18.82
CA LYS A 57 -7.61 3.05 17.99
C LYS A 57 -7.00 4.15 18.87
N ASP A 58 -6.06 4.90 18.30
CA ASP A 58 -5.31 5.93 19.03
C ASP A 58 -6.20 7.07 19.55
N GLU A 59 -7.31 7.35 18.87
CA GLU A 59 -8.21 8.46 19.16
C GLU A 59 -9.24 8.14 20.27
N ILE A 60 -9.34 6.88 20.70
CA ILE A 60 -10.28 6.44 21.75
C ILE A 60 -9.79 6.95 23.11
N THR A 61 -10.71 7.47 23.93
CA THR A 61 -10.43 7.91 25.30
C THR A 61 -10.64 6.78 26.30
N LEU A 62 -9.94 6.83 27.43
CA LEU A 62 -10.11 5.84 28.51
C LEU A 62 -11.53 5.86 29.08
N SER A 63 -12.14 7.05 29.19
CA SER A 63 -13.55 7.22 29.59
C SER A 63 -14.51 6.45 28.69
N SER A 64 -14.31 6.47 27.37
CA SER A 64 -15.18 5.73 26.43
C SER A 64 -15.03 4.20 26.52
N LEU A 65 -13.98 3.73 27.17
CA LEU A 65 -13.72 2.30 27.42
C LEU A 65 -14.16 1.87 28.83
N ASN A 66 -14.75 2.78 29.63
CA ASN A 66 -15.10 2.55 31.03
C ASN A 66 -13.91 2.06 31.89
N ILE A 67 -12.69 2.47 31.56
CA ILE A 67 -11.49 2.10 32.33
C ILE A 67 -11.40 3.04 33.54
N VAL A 68 -11.45 2.46 34.73
CA VAL A 68 -11.41 3.17 36.01
C VAL A 68 -10.00 3.14 36.63
N ASN A 69 -9.82 3.86 37.73
CA ASN A 69 -8.59 3.84 38.52
C ASN A 69 -8.26 2.41 38.99
N GLY A 70 -7.03 1.95 38.77
CA GLY A 70 -6.62 0.55 38.98
C GLY A 70 -6.97 -0.39 37.82
N GLY A 71 -7.54 0.11 36.73
CA GLY A 71 -7.84 -0.69 35.55
C GLY A 71 -6.58 -1.22 34.86
N THR A 72 -6.77 -2.26 34.04
CA THR A 72 -5.68 -2.97 33.36
C THR A 72 -5.78 -2.77 31.85
N LEU A 73 -4.64 -2.48 31.22
CA LEU A 73 -4.50 -2.48 29.76
C LEU A 73 -3.40 -3.43 29.34
N TYR A 74 -3.56 -4.02 28.16
CA TYR A 74 -2.59 -4.96 27.60
C TYR A 74 -1.83 -4.32 26.44
N VAL A 75 -0.51 -4.40 26.47
CA VAL A 75 0.36 -4.02 25.36
C VAL A 75 0.86 -5.25 24.63
N ASN A 76 0.72 -5.23 23.31
CA ASN A 76 1.35 -6.17 22.40
C ASN A 76 2.49 -5.48 21.66
N ASP A 77 3.68 -6.07 21.71
CA ASP A 77 4.86 -5.59 21.01
C ASP A 77 4.84 -6.12 19.57
N LEU A 78 4.65 -5.22 18.60
CA LEU A 78 4.61 -5.54 17.17
C LEU A 78 6.00 -5.75 16.54
N GLY A 79 7.07 -5.50 17.29
CA GLY A 79 8.44 -5.42 16.80
C GLY A 79 8.72 -4.12 16.02
N PRO A 80 9.93 -3.99 15.42
CA PRO A 80 10.30 -2.80 14.67
C PRO A 80 9.31 -2.49 13.54
N GLN A 81 8.80 -1.26 13.53
CA GLN A 81 7.87 -0.74 12.54
C GLN A 81 8.53 0.32 11.65
N ILE A 82 8.01 0.46 10.45
CA ILE A 82 8.39 1.50 9.48
C ILE A 82 7.14 2.16 8.91
N SER A 83 7.20 3.46 8.65
CA SER A 83 6.05 4.20 8.08
C SER A 83 5.71 3.72 6.68
N TRP A 84 4.42 3.65 6.34
CA TRP A 84 3.98 3.29 4.98
C TRP A 84 4.56 4.21 3.91
N LYS A 85 4.71 5.50 4.23
CA LYS A 85 5.34 6.47 3.32
C LYS A 85 6.79 6.04 3.02
N SER A 86 7.58 5.75 4.04
CA SER A 86 8.96 5.26 3.87
C SER A 86 9.02 3.94 3.11
N VAL A 87 8.10 3.01 3.38
CA VAL A 87 8.02 1.73 2.66
C VAL A 87 7.84 1.97 1.16
N PHE A 88 6.80 2.70 0.77
CA PHE A 88 6.50 2.94 -0.64
C PHE A 88 7.60 3.72 -1.35
N LEU A 89 8.22 4.70 -0.68
CA LEU A 89 9.37 5.42 -1.25
C LEU A 89 10.54 4.47 -1.55
N THR A 90 10.94 3.63 -0.59
CA THR A 90 12.04 2.68 -0.79
C THR A 90 11.67 1.58 -1.79
N GLU A 91 10.44 1.08 -1.74
CA GLU A 91 9.90 0.08 -2.65
C GLU A 91 9.95 0.55 -4.11
N TYR A 92 9.56 1.80 -4.38
CA TYR A 92 9.51 2.38 -5.74
C TYR A 92 10.81 3.02 -6.20
N ALA A 93 11.68 3.46 -5.30
CA ALA A 93 12.99 3.97 -5.66
C ALA A 93 13.86 2.91 -6.35
N GLY A 94 13.83 1.67 -5.85
CA GLY A 94 14.59 0.57 -6.44
C GLY A 94 14.29 0.32 -7.91
N PRO A 95 13.02 0.17 -8.33
CA PRO A 95 12.68 0.03 -9.74
C PRO A 95 13.22 1.12 -10.65
N VAL A 96 13.34 2.38 -10.18
CA VAL A 96 13.97 3.45 -10.95
C VAL A 96 15.48 3.20 -11.06
N PHE A 97 16.16 3.00 -9.94
CA PHE A 97 17.61 2.81 -9.91
C PHE A 97 18.07 1.55 -10.64
N VAL A 98 17.42 0.42 -10.36
CA VAL A 98 17.74 -0.88 -10.96
C VAL A 98 17.53 -0.83 -12.47
N TYR A 99 16.41 -0.29 -12.95
CA TYR A 99 16.17 -0.24 -14.40
C TYR A 99 17.21 0.65 -15.09
N LEU A 100 17.47 1.85 -14.57
CA LEU A 100 18.44 2.78 -15.16
C LEU A 100 19.87 2.25 -15.12
N TRP A 101 20.23 1.48 -14.09
CA TRP A 101 21.52 0.77 -14.04
C TRP A 101 21.61 -0.33 -15.09
N VAL A 102 20.59 -1.18 -15.21
CA VAL A 102 20.53 -2.25 -16.23
C VAL A 102 20.51 -1.68 -17.65
N TYR A 103 19.87 -0.52 -17.85
CA TYR A 103 19.83 0.19 -19.13
C TYR A 103 21.24 0.57 -19.63
N GLN A 104 22.21 0.82 -18.73
CA GLN A 104 23.61 1.04 -19.11
C GLN A 104 24.31 -0.20 -19.66
N ARG A 105 23.63 -1.35 -19.71
CA ARG A 105 24.16 -2.66 -20.13
C ARG A 105 25.44 -3.04 -19.38
N PRO A 106 25.39 -3.17 -18.05
CA PRO A 106 26.59 -3.50 -17.27
C PRO A 106 27.14 -4.86 -17.70
N TRP A 107 28.47 -4.97 -17.72
CA TRP A 107 29.20 -6.15 -18.18
C TRP A 107 28.78 -7.45 -17.48
N ILE A 108 28.39 -7.38 -16.20
CA ILE A 108 27.94 -8.53 -15.42
C ILE A 108 26.64 -9.17 -15.96
N LEU A 109 25.80 -8.40 -16.66
CA LEU A 109 24.55 -8.90 -17.22
C LEU A 109 24.67 -9.27 -18.70
N TYR A 110 25.51 -8.56 -19.46
CA TYR A 110 25.52 -8.65 -20.92
C TYR A 110 26.90 -8.86 -21.55
N GLY A 111 27.98 -8.95 -20.75
CA GLY A 111 29.36 -8.92 -21.24
C GLY A 111 29.78 -7.53 -21.76
N GLU A 112 30.94 -7.46 -22.39
CA GLU A 112 31.43 -6.22 -23.02
C GLU A 112 30.51 -5.81 -24.17
N GLN A 113 29.85 -4.67 -24.04
CA GLN A 113 28.92 -4.13 -25.03
C GLN A 113 29.42 -2.78 -25.53
N SER A 114 29.59 -2.67 -26.84
CA SER A 114 29.98 -1.42 -27.52
C SER A 114 28.79 -0.63 -28.05
N SER A 115 27.58 -1.20 -28.03
CA SER A 115 26.37 -0.58 -28.57
C SER A 115 25.41 -0.15 -27.47
N ALA A 116 24.89 1.07 -27.59
CA ALA A 116 23.82 1.57 -26.74
C ALA A 116 22.51 0.79 -26.98
N PRO A 117 21.59 0.75 -25.99
CA PRO A 117 20.24 0.24 -26.21
C PRO A 117 19.55 0.96 -27.38
N GLY A 118 18.77 0.20 -28.16
CA GLY A 118 18.02 0.75 -29.29
C GLY A 118 16.80 1.60 -28.85
N ASN A 119 16.22 2.35 -29.80
CA ASN A 119 15.14 3.31 -29.55
C ASN A 119 13.96 2.75 -28.72
N VAL A 120 13.53 1.51 -29.00
CA VAL A 120 12.43 0.88 -28.25
C VAL A 120 12.80 0.65 -26.79
N ALA A 121 14.02 0.19 -26.51
CA ALA A 121 14.52 -0.01 -25.16
C ALA A 121 14.66 1.33 -24.41
N THR A 122 15.11 2.38 -25.10
CA THR A 122 15.16 3.75 -24.56
C THR A 122 13.78 4.27 -24.18
N VAL A 123 12.79 4.11 -25.06
CA VAL A 123 11.41 4.53 -24.75
C VAL A 123 10.83 3.70 -23.61
N ALA A 124 11.08 2.40 -23.58
CA ALA A 124 10.66 1.54 -22.47
C ALA A 124 11.30 1.97 -21.13
N ALA A 125 12.58 2.34 -21.13
CA ALA A 125 13.26 2.90 -19.96
C ALA A 125 12.60 4.19 -19.49
N ILE A 126 12.30 5.11 -20.42
CA ILE A 126 11.59 6.36 -20.11
C ILE A 126 10.21 6.05 -19.51
N CYS A 127 9.40 5.18 -20.14
CA CYS A 127 8.08 4.82 -19.63
C CYS A 127 8.18 4.20 -18.22
N TRP A 128 9.13 3.29 -17.99
CA TRP A 128 9.36 2.68 -16.69
C TRP A 128 9.74 3.72 -15.63
N SER A 129 10.70 4.59 -15.93
CA SER A 129 11.12 5.67 -15.03
C SER A 129 9.97 6.63 -14.75
N VAL A 130 9.23 7.06 -15.76
CA VAL A 130 8.06 7.94 -15.60
C VAL A 130 7.02 7.30 -14.69
N HIS A 131 6.70 6.02 -14.89
CA HIS A 131 5.76 5.29 -14.03
C HIS A 131 6.21 5.32 -12.56
N TYR A 132 7.43 4.87 -12.26
CA TYR A 132 7.87 4.76 -10.86
C TYR A 132 8.19 6.12 -10.22
N ILE A 133 8.68 7.10 -10.97
CA ILE A 133 8.83 8.49 -10.48
C ILE A 133 7.46 9.06 -10.14
N LYS A 134 6.46 8.86 -11.00
CA LYS A 134 5.08 9.24 -10.73
C LYS A 134 4.57 8.55 -9.47
N ARG A 135 4.80 7.25 -9.27
CA ARG A 135 4.44 6.53 -8.02
C ARG A 135 5.11 7.12 -6.77
N ILE A 136 6.37 7.54 -6.87
CA ILE A 136 7.10 8.24 -5.79
C ILE A 136 6.44 9.58 -5.49
N LEU A 137 6.17 10.40 -6.50
CA LEU A 137 5.51 11.71 -6.35
C LEU A 137 4.09 11.55 -5.77
N GLU A 138 3.34 10.56 -6.22
CA GLU A 138 2.03 10.22 -5.66
C GLU A 138 2.13 9.86 -4.18
N THR A 139 3.13 9.08 -3.79
CA THR A 139 3.39 8.72 -2.39
C THR A 139 3.71 9.95 -1.53
N LEU A 140 4.44 10.92 -2.10
CA LEU A 140 4.82 12.16 -1.41
C LEU A 140 3.66 13.16 -1.27
N PHE A 141 2.85 13.33 -2.32
CA PHE A 141 1.95 14.48 -2.47
C PHE A 141 0.46 14.12 -2.64
N ILE A 142 0.14 12.88 -3.02
CA ILE A 142 -1.24 12.46 -3.33
C ILE A 142 -1.78 11.49 -2.26
N HIS A 143 -1.04 10.44 -1.92
CA HIS A 143 -1.54 9.37 -1.06
C HIS A 143 -1.78 9.83 0.39
N ARG A 144 -2.90 9.38 0.94
CA ARG A 144 -3.28 9.57 2.35
C ARG A 144 -3.38 8.20 3.03
N PHE A 145 -2.40 7.85 3.86
CA PHE A 145 -2.31 6.56 4.55
C PHE A 145 -3.19 6.52 5.81
N SER A 146 -3.99 5.47 5.98
CA SER A 146 -4.87 5.33 7.16
C SER A 146 -4.21 4.63 8.36
N HIS A 147 -3.30 3.69 8.09
CA HIS A 147 -2.42 3.09 9.10
C HIS A 147 -1.05 3.76 8.98
N GLY A 148 -0.40 4.02 10.11
CA GLY A 148 0.88 4.73 10.13
C GLY A 148 2.03 3.88 9.63
N THR A 149 2.04 2.59 9.96
CA THR A 149 3.24 1.75 9.83
C THR A 149 2.95 0.30 9.43
N MET A 150 4.02 -0.42 9.11
CA MET A 150 4.04 -1.88 8.94
C MET A 150 5.32 -2.49 9.57
N PRO A 151 5.36 -3.82 9.81
CA PRO A 151 6.55 -4.49 10.31
C PRO A 151 7.76 -4.35 9.37
N LEU A 152 8.91 -3.93 9.90
CA LEU A 152 10.12 -3.66 9.11
C LEU A 152 10.58 -4.85 8.26
N ARG A 153 10.44 -6.08 8.78
CA ARG A 153 10.79 -7.30 8.03
C ARG A 153 10.05 -7.44 6.69
N ASN A 154 8.85 -6.88 6.57
CA ASN A 154 8.08 -6.93 5.34
C ASN A 154 8.64 -5.97 4.28
N LEU A 155 9.40 -4.94 4.67
CA LEU A 155 10.05 -4.02 3.73
C LEU A 155 10.98 -4.80 2.79
N PHE A 156 11.78 -5.70 3.33
CA PHE A 156 12.70 -6.51 2.51
C PHE A 156 11.95 -7.38 1.52
N LYS A 157 10.84 -8.02 1.92
CA LYS A 157 10.01 -8.82 1.01
C LYS A 157 9.45 -7.98 -0.14
N ASN A 158 8.89 -6.82 0.20
CA ASN A 158 8.35 -5.89 -0.78
C ASN A 158 9.43 -5.39 -1.73
N CYS A 159 10.54 -4.86 -1.22
CA CYS A 159 11.64 -4.37 -2.04
C CYS A 159 12.22 -5.48 -2.91
N SER A 160 12.52 -6.66 -2.36
CA SER A 160 13.03 -7.79 -3.15
C SER A 160 12.09 -8.15 -4.30
N TYR A 161 10.78 -8.17 -4.07
CA TYR A 161 9.81 -8.39 -5.14
C TYR A 161 9.97 -7.34 -6.26
N TYR A 162 9.79 -6.06 -5.93
CA TYR A 162 9.81 -5.01 -6.96
C TYR A 162 11.16 -4.89 -7.66
N TRP A 163 12.25 -4.99 -6.92
CA TRP A 163 13.60 -4.77 -7.44
C TRP A 163 14.05 -5.93 -8.33
N LEU A 164 13.76 -7.18 -7.93
CA LEU A 164 14.12 -8.35 -8.75
C LEU A 164 13.24 -8.48 -9.99
N PHE A 165 11.94 -8.19 -9.89
CA PHE A 165 11.08 -8.14 -11.08
C PHE A 165 11.47 -7.00 -12.03
N THR A 166 11.92 -5.86 -11.49
CA THR A 166 12.51 -4.80 -12.31
C THR A 166 13.74 -5.31 -13.03
N LEU A 167 14.67 -5.94 -12.31
CA LEU A 167 15.89 -6.51 -12.90
C LEU A 167 15.54 -7.49 -14.02
N TYR A 168 14.58 -8.39 -13.80
CA TYR A 168 14.12 -9.34 -14.79
C TYR A 168 13.55 -8.67 -16.05
N VAL A 169 12.65 -7.69 -15.91
CA VAL A 169 12.05 -7.00 -17.06
C VAL A 169 13.10 -6.16 -17.81
N ALA A 170 13.89 -5.39 -17.07
CA ALA A 170 14.95 -4.56 -17.63
C ALA A 170 16.00 -5.42 -18.35
N TYR A 171 16.30 -6.61 -17.82
CA TYR A 171 17.25 -7.54 -18.43
C TYR A 171 16.86 -7.86 -19.88
N HIS A 172 15.61 -8.27 -20.09
CA HIS A 172 15.13 -8.72 -21.39
C HIS A 172 14.95 -7.57 -22.38
N ILE A 173 14.39 -6.44 -21.93
CA ILE A 173 14.13 -5.30 -22.83
C ILE A 173 15.42 -4.65 -23.30
N ASN A 174 16.42 -4.54 -22.41
CA ASN A 174 17.68 -3.89 -22.73
C ASN A 174 18.72 -4.85 -23.34
N HIS A 175 18.39 -6.13 -23.51
CA HIS A 175 19.31 -7.15 -24.02
C HIS A 175 19.87 -6.76 -25.42
N PRO A 176 21.16 -7.02 -25.72
CA PRO A 176 21.75 -6.73 -27.03
C PRO A 176 21.01 -7.37 -28.21
N LEU A 177 20.44 -8.56 -27.98
CA LEU A 177 19.65 -9.33 -28.97
C LEU A 177 18.15 -9.00 -28.95
N TYR A 178 17.73 -7.93 -28.26
CA TYR A 178 16.32 -7.56 -28.21
C TYR A 178 15.79 -7.23 -29.61
N THR A 179 14.71 -7.90 -30.00
CA THR A 179 14.05 -7.66 -31.29
C THR A 179 12.86 -6.75 -31.08
N ALA A 180 12.91 -5.56 -31.68
CA ALA A 180 11.83 -4.58 -31.60
C ALA A 180 10.55 -5.09 -32.30
N PRO A 181 9.36 -4.81 -31.75
CA PRO A 181 8.11 -5.07 -32.45
C PRO A 181 7.94 -4.11 -33.64
N CYS A 182 6.98 -4.40 -34.53
CA CYS A 182 6.64 -3.48 -35.61
C CYS A 182 6.12 -2.13 -35.08
N SER A 183 6.25 -1.07 -35.87
CA SER A 183 5.92 0.29 -35.46
C SER A 183 4.48 0.45 -34.97
N LEU A 184 3.52 -0.24 -35.61
CA LEU A 184 2.12 -0.19 -35.18
C LEU A 184 1.95 -0.73 -33.75
N CYS A 185 2.49 -1.92 -33.45
CA CYS A 185 2.44 -2.50 -32.11
C CYS A 185 3.12 -1.62 -31.08
N PHE A 186 4.26 -1.02 -31.44
CA PHE A 186 4.98 -0.09 -30.58
C PHE A 186 4.13 1.15 -30.22
N TYR A 187 3.56 1.84 -31.22
CA TYR A 187 2.78 3.05 -30.97
C TYR A 187 1.44 2.76 -30.28
N VAL A 188 0.78 1.65 -30.60
CA VAL A 188 -0.43 1.21 -29.88
C VAL A 188 -0.10 0.91 -28.42
N GLY A 189 1.00 0.19 -28.16
CA GLY A 189 1.45 -0.10 -26.79
C GLY A 189 1.80 1.17 -26.01
N LEU A 190 2.50 2.12 -26.63
CA LEU A 190 2.85 3.40 -26.03
C LEU A 190 1.60 4.25 -25.73
N GLY A 191 0.65 4.33 -26.67
CA GLY A 191 -0.62 5.01 -26.45
C GLY A 191 -1.43 4.38 -25.32
N GLY A 192 -1.47 3.04 -25.27
CA GLY A 192 -2.08 2.29 -24.18
C GLY A 192 -1.42 2.56 -22.82
N PHE A 193 -0.09 2.61 -22.76
CA PHE A 193 0.66 2.97 -21.55
C PHE A 193 0.25 4.36 -21.04
N ILE A 194 0.24 5.38 -21.91
CA ILE A 194 -0.13 6.75 -21.52
C ILE A 194 -1.56 6.80 -20.98
N LEU A 195 -2.51 6.15 -21.65
CA LEU A 195 -3.91 6.08 -21.21
C LEU A 195 -4.03 5.43 -19.83
N CYS A 196 -3.33 4.32 -19.60
CA CYS A 196 -3.29 3.62 -18.33
C CYS A 196 -2.64 4.46 -17.22
N GLU A 197 -1.56 5.19 -17.50
CA GLU A 197 -0.91 6.07 -16.52
C GLU A 197 -1.82 7.19 -16.05
N LEU A 198 -2.49 7.85 -17.00
CA LEU A 198 -3.44 8.92 -16.72
C LEU A 198 -4.66 8.39 -15.95
N GLY A 199 -5.20 7.23 -16.37
CA GLY A 199 -6.29 6.58 -15.67
C GLY A 199 -5.92 6.19 -14.24
N ASN A 200 -4.73 5.61 -14.05
CA ASN A 200 -4.23 5.25 -12.73
C ASN A 200 -4.06 6.48 -11.81
N LEU A 201 -3.49 7.57 -12.34
CA LEU A 201 -3.38 8.84 -11.59
C LEU A 201 -4.76 9.39 -11.21
N SER A 202 -5.71 9.39 -12.14
CA SER A 202 -7.09 9.82 -11.91
C SER A 202 -7.72 9.07 -10.73
N ILE A 203 -7.58 7.74 -10.70
CA ILE A 203 -8.09 6.93 -9.59
C ILE A 203 -7.38 7.23 -8.27
N HIS A 204 -6.06 7.45 -8.25
CA HIS A 204 -5.38 7.83 -7.02
C HIS A 204 -5.83 9.20 -6.48
N ILE A 205 -6.12 10.16 -7.35
CA ILE A 205 -6.70 11.45 -6.96
C ILE A 205 -8.11 11.25 -6.39
N LEU A 206 -8.95 10.45 -7.03
CA LEU A 206 -10.27 10.09 -6.51
C LEU A 206 -10.16 9.48 -5.11
N LEU A 207 -9.30 8.47 -4.93
CA LEU A 207 -9.10 7.81 -3.64
C LEU A 207 -8.55 8.74 -2.56
N LYS A 208 -7.71 9.72 -2.93
CA LYS A 208 -7.28 10.79 -2.02
C LYS A 208 -8.47 11.66 -1.59
N ASN A 209 -9.33 12.05 -2.53
CA ASN A 209 -10.47 12.94 -2.28
C ASN A 209 -11.53 12.31 -1.36
N LEU A 210 -11.62 10.99 -1.33
CA LEU A 210 -12.48 10.26 -0.37
C LEU A 210 -12.06 10.42 1.10
N ARG A 211 -10.83 10.88 1.37
CA ARG A 211 -10.30 11.05 2.73
C ARG A 211 -9.98 12.51 2.97
N PRO A 212 -10.80 13.29 3.69
CA PRO A 212 -10.46 14.67 4.04
C PRO A 212 -9.08 14.80 4.68
N ALA A 213 -8.40 15.93 4.47
CA ALA A 213 -7.04 16.16 4.99
C ALA A 213 -7.01 15.99 6.52
N GLY A 214 -5.99 15.31 7.03
CA GLY A 214 -5.85 15.03 8.47
C GLY A 214 -6.77 13.93 9.02
N THR A 215 -7.65 13.35 8.21
CA THR A 215 -8.57 12.30 8.67
C THR A 215 -8.14 10.90 8.25
N LYS A 216 -8.53 9.89 9.04
CA LYS A 216 -8.38 8.45 8.73
C LYS A 216 -9.69 7.81 8.26
N VAL A 217 -10.70 8.61 7.92
CA VAL A 217 -12.03 8.13 7.51
C VAL A 217 -11.93 7.32 6.23
N ARG A 218 -12.69 6.22 6.15
CA ARG A 218 -12.82 5.42 4.94
C ARG A 218 -14.22 5.63 4.36
N ARG A 219 -14.29 5.96 3.08
CA ARG A 219 -15.54 6.08 2.31
C ARG A 219 -15.53 5.04 1.19
N VAL A 220 -16.71 4.67 0.72
CA VAL A 220 -16.86 3.79 -0.44
C VAL A 220 -16.42 4.56 -1.68
N PRO A 221 -15.53 4.00 -2.52
CA PRO A 221 -15.14 4.64 -3.76
C PRO A 221 -16.30 4.60 -4.76
N LEU A 222 -16.82 5.77 -5.09
CA LEU A 222 -17.78 5.98 -6.17
C LEU A 222 -17.12 6.88 -7.22
N PRO A 223 -17.39 6.66 -8.51
CA PRO A 223 -16.84 7.54 -9.52
C PRO A 223 -17.49 8.91 -9.50
N ASP A 224 -16.74 9.87 -10.01
CA ASP A 224 -17.10 11.27 -10.11
C ASP A 224 -17.34 11.67 -11.58
N GLY A 225 -17.28 12.96 -11.89
CA GLY A 225 -17.42 13.46 -13.26
C GLY A 225 -16.24 13.12 -14.19
N ASN A 226 -15.17 12.48 -13.68
CA ASN A 226 -13.99 12.15 -14.49
C ASN A 226 -14.26 10.91 -15.39
N PRO A 227 -14.01 10.97 -16.71
CA PRO A 227 -14.23 9.83 -17.60
C PRO A 227 -13.50 8.54 -17.18
N PHE A 228 -12.29 8.66 -16.60
CA PHE A 228 -11.54 7.49 -16.12
C PHE A 228 -12.18 6.83 -14.89
N SER A 229 -12.81 7.61 -14.02
CA SER A 229 -13.56 7.03 -12.90
C SER A 229 -14.86 6.41 -13.40
N GLN A 230 -15.53 7.02 -14.39
CA GLN A 230 -16.74 6.47 -14.98
C GLN A 230 -16.52 5.14 -15.71
N LEU A 231 -15.35 4.91 -16.31
CA LEU A 231 -14.97 3.61 -16.88
C LEU A 231 -15.07 2.46 -15.87
N TYR A 232 -14.76 2.71 -14.59
CA TYR A 232 -14.97 1.74 -13.52
C TYR A 232 -16.45 1.35 -13.37
N ASN A 233 -17.36 2.34 -13.42
CA ASN A 233 -18.80 2.08 -13.38
C ASN A 233 -19.31 1.39 -14.64
N LEU A 234 -18.87 1.82 -15.82
CA LEU A 234 -19.38 1.34 -17.10
C LEU A 234 -19.22 -0.16 -17.27
N MET A 235 -18.11 -0.75 -16.84
CA MET A 235 -17.91 -2.19 -16.95
C MET A 235 -18.37 -2.92 -15.69
N ALA A 236 -17.93 -2.51 -14.50
CA ALA A 236 -18.20 -3.24 -13.25
C ALA A 236 -19.69 -3.20 -12.86
N VAL A 237 -20.32 -2.03 -12.87
CA VAL A 237 -21.72 -1.89 -12.43
C VAL A 237 -22.67 -2.46 -13.48
N TRP A 238 -22.41 -2.23 -14.77
CA TRP A 238 -23.20 -2.84 -15.85
C TRP A 238 -23.13 -4.37 -15.81
N ALA A 239 -21.94 -4.94 -15.68
CA ALA A 239 -21.78 -6.38 -15.65
C ALA A 239 -22.40 -6.99 -14.39
N LEU A 240 -22.26 -6.36 -13.22
CA LEU A 240 -22.92 -6.81 -11.99
C LEU A 240 -24.45 -6.68 -12.06
N ALA A 241 -24.97 -5.64 -12.70
CA ALA A 241 -26.41 -5.48 -12.92
C ALA A 241 -26.94 -6.54 -13.90
N LYS A 242 -26.25 -6.75 -15.02
CA LYS A 242 -26.59 -7.76 -16.02
C LYS A 242 -26.50 -9.17 -15.45
N HIS A 243 -25.46 -9.48 -14.68
CA HIS A 243 -25.31 -10.75 -13.97
C HIS A 243 -26.46 -11.00 -12.98
N ARG A 244 -26.85 -9.98 -12.20
CA ARG A 244 -28.02 -10.07 -11.30
C ARG A 244 -29.32 -10.33 -12.04
N ASN A 245 -29.49 -9.75 -13.22
CA ASN A 245 -30.67 -9.99 -14.06
C ASN A 245 -30.68 -11.43 -14.60
N TYR A 246 -29.55 -11.93 -15.10
CA TYR A 246 -29.43 -13.32 -15.56
C TYR A 246 -29.75 -14.35 -14.47
N VAL A 247 -29.26 -14.15 -13.25
CA VAL A 247 -29.57 -15.02 -12.10
C VAL A 247 -31.07 -15.02 -11.77
N LYS A 248 -31.77 -13.90 -11.99
CA LYS A 248 -33.22 -13.79 -11.74
C LYS A 248 -34.06 -14.37 -12.88
N GLU A 249 -33.62 -14.19 -14.11
CA GLU A 249 -34.39 -14.51 -15.31
C GLU A 249 -34.24 -15.97 -15.74
N PHE A 250 -33.08 -16.59 -15.49
CA PHE A 250 -32.77 -17.94 -15.95
C PHE A 250 -32.55 -18.90 -14.77
N PRO A 251 -33.51 -19.79 -14.45
CA PRO A 251 -33.40 -20.75 -13.35
C PRO A 251 -32.20 -21.69 -13.45
N ASP A 252 -31.78 -22.04 -14.67
CA ASP A 252 -30.66 -22.93 -14.96
C ASP A 252 -29.30 -22.18 -15.06
N TYR A 253 -29.26 -20.89 -14.69
CA TYR A 253 -28.03 -20.11 -14.79
C TYR A 253 -26.93 -20.66 -13.85
N PRO A 254 -25.70 -20.94 -14.35
CA PRO A 254 -24.65 -21.57 -13.55
C PRO A 254 -24.23 -20.74 -12.33
N ARG A 255 -24.44 -21.28 -11.12
CA ARG A 255 -24.19 -20.60 -9.83
C ARG A 255 -22.73 -20.24 -9.57
N GLY A 256 -21.77 -20.88 -10.26
CA GLY A 256 -20.35 -20.59 -10.15
C GLY A 256 -19.85 -19.43 -11.03
N ARG A 257 -20.70 -18.91 -11.93
CA ARG A 257 -20.30 -17.87 -12.89
C ARG A 257 -20.17 -16.52 -12.19
N LYS A 258 -19.24 -15.69 -12.65
CA LYS A 258 -18.99 -14.32 -12.14
C LYS A 258 -19.20 -13.29 -13.26
N SER A 259 -19.30 -12.01 -12.93
CA SER A 259 -19.82 -10.96 -13.82
C SER A 259 -18.85 -10.46 -14.90
N ILE A 260 -17.53 -10.44 -14.63
CA ILE A 260 -16.49 -9.96 -15.57
C ILE A 260 -15.27 -10.87 -15.54
N LEU A 261 -14.65 -11.04 -14.38
CA LEU A 261 -13.37 -11.74 -14.25
C LEU A 261 -13.62 -13.07 -13.57
N PRO A 262 -13.37 -14.21 -14.24
CA PRO A 262 -13.46 -15.52 -13.62
C PRO A 262 -12.73 -15.52 -12.28
N TYR A 263 -13.41 -15.98 -11.23
CA TYR A 263 -12.89 -16.07 -9.85
C TYR A 263 -12.63 -14.75 -9.10
N VAL A 264 -12.96 -13.58 -9.68
CA VAL A 264 -12.72 -12.27 -9.04
C VAL A 264 -13.97 -11.40 -8.98
N LEU A 265 -14.64 -11.16 -10.11
CA LEU A 265 -15.79 -10.26 -10.21
C LEU A 265 -16.85 -10.84 -11.13
#